data_AF-A0A9P1AD03-F1
#
_entry.id   AF-A0A9P1AD03-F1
#
_cell.length_a   1.000
_cell.length_b   1.000
_cell.length_c   1.000
_cell.angle_alpha   90.00
_cell.angle_beta   90.00
_cell.angle_gamma   90.00
#
_symmetry.space_group_name_H-M   'P 1'
#
loop_
_entity.id
_entity.type
_entity.pdbx_description
1 polymer ?
#
loop_
_entity_poly.entity_id
_entity_poly.type
_entity_poly.pdbx_seq_one_letter_code
_entity_poly.pdbx_strand_id
1 'polypeptide(L)'
;MYRSVPRLVRSQGNLLKGLFGKGDKEAAKQLTAEEQESLRKTLPSIRARESTQVVAPADSVAEFDDALFDSRIDTDAIRARGFLKYTQNYIPSNDVKDQVLETASSCLQKAGISAEGVEQYKFADGDNSVKFELLSRLGKSIKHWPTNGKLLHLETVADVVEFYQKPVKNVTKYTELARDETKPKNVSVMEQAVRFHPEDTHMYHGGVTAFPGSGGEVISLRQKRLLRQFQPKKEWFDYEDQTFDYSRPDKNMPWDPEVANQMDKYTDKRYNLKTKQFTRIRQ
;
A
#
# COMPACT_ATOMS: atom_id res chain seq x y z
N MET A 1 -51.61 33.00 19.78
CA MET A 1 -52.10 33.72 18.58
C MET A 1 -51.17 33.43 17.40
N TYR A 2 -51.73 33.48 16.20
CA TYR A 2 -51.32 32.76 14.98
C TYR A 2 -50.05 33.25 14.25
N ARG A 3 -49.38 32.27 13.60
CA ARG A 3 -48.70 32.24 12.27
C ARG A 3 -48.11 33.53 11.68
N SER A 4 -46.90 33.42 11.13
CA SER A 4 -46.71 33.44 9.66
C SER A 4 -45.32 32.92 9.26
N VAL A 5 -45.28 32.08 8.22
CA VAL A 5 -44.07 31.65 7.51
C VAL A 5 -44.21 32.18 6.09
N PRO A 6 -43.26 32.97 5.55
CA PRO A 6 -43.32 33.37 4.16
C PRO A 6 -42.80 32.26 3.23
N ARG A 7 -43.56 32.05 2.15
CA ARG A 7 -43.38 31.09 1.06
C ARG A 7 -42.98 31.86 -0.22
N LEU A 8 -42.15 31.21 -1.05
CA LEU A 8 -41.95 31.40 -2.51
C LEU A 8 -41.29 32.74 -2.93
N VAL A 9 -40.50 32.83 -4.02
CA VAL A 9 -40.81 32.43 -5.40
C VAL A 9 -39.51 32.12 -6.17
N ARG A 10 -39.46 30.99 -6.88
CA ARG A 10 -38.50 30.81 -8.00
C ARG A 10 -39.11 31.47 -9.22
N SER A 11 -38.43 32.48 -9.79
CA SER A 11 -38.80 33.01 -11.09
C SER A 11 -38.52 31.97 -12.16
N GLN A 12 -39.54 31.73 -12.98
CA GLN A 12 -39.44 31.05 -14.26
C GLN A 12 -38.69 31.95 -15.23
N GLY A 13 -37.71 31.36 -15.91
CA GLY A 13 -37.01 31.93 -17.05
C GLY A 13 -36.65 30.79 -17.98
N ASN A 14 -37.66 30.27 -18.67
CA ASN A 14 -37.52 29.35 -19.79
C ASN A 14 -36.84 30.07 -20.95
N LEU A 15 -35.76 29.51 -21.47
CA LEU A 15 -35.44 29.49 -22.90
C LEU A 15 -34.50 28.31 -23.12
N LEU A 16 -34.91 27.39 -23.99
CA LEU A 16 -34.30 26.09 -24.32
C LEU A 16 -34.73 24.88 -23.47
N LYS A 17 -36.04 24.77 -23.21
CA LYS A 17 -36.73 23.47 -23.10
C LYS A 17 -37.66 23.33 -24.30
N GLY A 18 -37.14 22.73 -25.37
CA GLY A 18 -37.92 22.25 -26.50
C GLY A 18 -37.38 20.89 -26.86
N LEU A 19 -38.20 19.86 -26.61
CA LEU A 19 -38.03 18.45 -26.98
C LEU A 19 -37.02 17.67 -26.11
N PHE A 20 -37.60 16.79 -25.29
CA PHE A 20 -37.05 15.65 -24.55
C PHE A 20 -36.91 15.81 -23.03
N GLY A 21 -37.94 15.31 -22.31
CA GLY A 21 -37.76 14.85 -20.94
C GLY A 21 -39.05 14.66 -20.13
N LYS A 22 -39.62 13.44 -20.19
CA LYS A 22 -40.00 12.51 -19.07
C LYS A 22 -41.19 11.63 -19.51
N GLY A 23 -41.22 10.31 -19.34
CA GLY A 23 -40.32 9.37 -18.65
C GLY A 23 -40.63 7.91 -19.01
N ASP A 24 -40.11 7.01 -18.17
CA ASP A 24 -40.40 5.58 -17.99
C ASP A 24 -39.78 4.52 -18.93
N LYS A 25 -39.22 3.50 -18.25
CA LYS A 25 -38.78 2.16 -18.68
C LYS A 25 -37.58 2.10 -19.65
N GLU A 26 -36.50 1.48 -19.19
CA GLU A 26 -35.38 1.01 -20.01
C GLU A 26 -35.85 -0.12 -20.95
N ALA A 27 -36.51 0.26 -22.04
CA ALA A 27 -36.34 -0.42 -23.31
C ALA A 27 -35.14 0.26 -23.99
N ALA A 28 -34.21 -0.53 -24.52
CA ALA A 28 -33.04 -0.03 -25.25
C ALA A 28 -33.50 1.01 -26.29
N LYS A 29 -33.24 2.29 -26.03
CA LYS A 29 -33.56 3.37 -26.96
C LYS A 29 -32.69 3.18 -28.19
N GLN A 30 -33.29 2.67 -29.25
CA GLN A 30 -32.68 2.65 -30.56
C GLN A 30 -32.38 4.10 -30.96
N LEU A 31 -31.11 4.36 -31.25
CA LEU A 31 -30.63 5.66 -31.70
C LEU A 31 -31.43 6.08 -32.93
N THR A 32 -31.89 7.33 -32.93
CA THR A 32 -32.60 7.90 -34.08
C THR A 32 -31.68 7.91 -35.31
N ALA A 33 -32.27 7.88 -36.51
CA ALA A 33 -31.48 7.81 -37.76
C ALA A 33 -30.48 8.98 -37.88
N GLU A 34 -30.85 10.15 -37.37
CA GLU A 34 -30.00 11.33 -37.33
C GLU A 34 -28.81 11.19 -36.36
N GLU A 35 -29.03 10.57 -35.19
CA GLU A 35 -27.96 10.23 -34.25
C GLU A 35 -27.02 9.18 -34.84
N GLN A 36 -27.54 8.18 -35.56
CA GLN A 36 -26.72 7.19 -36.26
C GLN A 36 -25.88 7.80 -37.38
N GLU A 37 -26.42 8.76 -38.14
CA GLU A 37 -25.68 9.48 -39.17
C GLU A 37 -24.61 10.41 -38.60
N SER A 38 -24.90 11.08 -37.47
CA SER A 38 -23.91 11.91 -36.78
C SER A 38 -22.75 11.07 -36.22
N LEU A 39 -23.04 9.88 -35.70
CA LEU A 39 -22.03 8.89 -35.30
C LEU A 39 -21.23 8.39 -36.50
N ARG A 40 -21.88 8.07 -37.63
CA ARG A 40 -21.18 7.67 -38.86
C ARG A 40 -20.28 8.75 -39.44
N LYS A 41 -20.61 10.03 -39.23
CA LYS A 41 -19.76 11.17 -39.65
C LYS A 41 -18.60 11.44 -38.69
N THR A 42 -18.72 11.07 -37.41
CA THR A 42 -17.70 11.31 -36.37
C THR A 42 -16.75 10.12 -36.16
N LEU A 43 -17.18 8.90 -36.46
CA LEU A 43 -16.33 7.69 -36.38
C LEU A 43 -15.07 7.74 -37.28
N PRO A 44 -15.11 8.27 -38.52
CA PRO A 44 -13.91 8.37 -39.36
C PRO A 44 -12.85 9.32 -38.79
N SER A 45 -13.25 10.40 -38.11
CA SER A 45 -12.31 11.35 -37.51
C SER A 45 -11.67 10.83 -36.22
N ILE A 46 -12.36 9.93 -35.50
CA ILE A 46 -11.81 9.20 -34.35
C ILE A 46 -10.84 8.12 -34.83
N ARG A 47 -11.23 7.34 -35.87
CA ARG A 47 -10.38 6.30 -36.45
C ARG A 47 -9.11 6.86 -37.12
N ALA A 48 -9.19 8.05 -37.71
CA ALA A 48 -8.04 8.76 -38.28
C ALA A 48 -7.09 9.36 -37.22
N ARG A 49 -7.54 9.53 -35.96
CA ARG A 49 -6.68 9.98 -34.85
C ARG A 49 -5.93 8.84 -34.17
N GLU A 50 -6.40 7.59 -34.32
CA GLU A 50 -5.74 6.41 -33.77
C GLU A 50 -4.60 5.86 -34.64
N SER A 51 -4.47 6.30 -35.91
CA SER A 51 -3.43 5.81 -36.82
C SER A 51 -2.12 6.59 -36.79
N THR A 52 -1.94 7.57 -35.90
CA THR A 52 -0.58 8.03 -35.56
C THR A 52 0.01 7.06 -34.55
N GLN A 53 0.20 5.81 -34.96
CA GLN A 53 1.09 4.90 -34.29
C GLN A 53 2.48 5.51 -34.39
N VAL A 54 2.99 6.00 -33.25
CA VAL A 54 4.43 6.20 -33.10
C VAL A 54 5.06 4.85 -33.41
N VAL A 55 5.77 4.75 -34.53
CA VAL A 55 6.56 3.57 -34.88
C VAL A 55 7.71 3.52 -33.89
N ALA A 56 7.44 2.96 -32.71
CA ALA A 56 8.50 2.42 -31.87
C ALA A 56 9.07 1.20 -32.62
N PRO A 57 10.40 1.08 -32.75
CA PRO A 57 11.01 -0.08 -33.39
C PRO A 57 10.52 -1.35 -32.70
N ALA A 58 10.07 -2.34 -33.49
CA ALA A 58 9.54 -3.60 -33.00
C ALA A 58 10.55 -4.40 -32.15
N ASP A 59 11.84 -4.06 -32.21
CA ASP A 59 12.90 -4.65 -31.40
C ASP A 59 12.95 -4.11 -29.95
N SER A 60 12.20 -3.06 -29.59
CA SER A 60 12.26 -2.50 -28.22
C SER A 60 11.25 -3.10 -27.23
N VAL A 61 10.47 -4.10 -27.63
CA VAL A 61 9.48 -4.78 -26.76
C VAL A 61 9.58 -6.31 -26.84
N ALA A 62 10.68 -6.82 -27.41
CA ALA A 62 10.89 -8.27 -27.62
C ALA A 62 11.82 -8.92 -26.60
N GLU A 63 12.28 -8.20 -25.58
CA GLU A 63 12.87 -8.79 -24.39
C GLU A 63 12.11 -8.27 -23.19
N PHE A 64 11.06 -9.00 -22.81
CA PHE A 64 10.66 -9.05 -21.41
C PHE A 64 11.91 -9.52 -20.68
N ASP A 65 12.60 -8.59 -20.03
CA ASP A 65 13.85 -8.85 -19.34
C ASP A 65 13.53 -9.76 -18.14
N ASP A 66 13.52 -11.07 -18.37
CA ASP A 66 13.36 -12.09 -17.33
C ASP A 66 14.44 -11.89 -16.25
N ALA A 67 15.58 -11.29 -16.59
CA ALA A 67 16.62 -10.88 -15.66
C ALA A 67 16.14 -9.83 -14.63
N LEU A 68 15.17 -8.99 -14.99
CA LEU A 68 14.56 -7.99 -14.09
C LEU A 68 13.68 -8.67 -13.02
N PHE A 69 13.08 -9.82 -13.32
CA PHE A 69 12.37 -10.67 -12.36
C PHE A 69 13.30 -11.64 -11.62
N ASP A 70 14.40 -12.07 -12.24
CA ASP A 70 15.48 -12.84 -11.61
C ASP A 70 16.27 -12.02 -10.60
N SER A 71 16.25 -10.69 -10.72
CA SER A 71 16.40 -9.82 -9.55
C SER A 71 15.21 -10.09 -8.64
N ARG A 72 15.29 -11.20 -7.88
CA ARG A 72 14.31 -11.59 -6.87
C ARG A 72 14.12 -10.37 -6.00
N ILE A 73 13.06 -9.61 -6.29
CA ILE A 73 12.62 -8.52 -5.44
C ILE A 73 12.58 -9.15 -4.06
N ASP A 74 13.43 -8.68 -3.14
CA ASP A 74 13.49 -9.26 -1.81
C ASP A 74 12.10 -9.06 -1.19
N THR A 75 11.28 -10.10 -1.30
CA THR A 75 9.87 -10.04 -0.94
C THR A 75 9.73 -9.70 0.54
N ASP A 76 10.75 -10.02 1.33
CA ASP A 76 10.84 -9.70 2.74
C ASP A 76 11.19 -8.22 2.97
N ALA A 77 11.97 -7.59 2.09
CA ALA A 77 12.18 -6.14 2.10
C ALA A 77 10.89 -5.36 1.83
N ILE A 78 10.02 -5.86 0.94
CA ILE A 78 8.69 -5.28 0.72
C ILE A 78 7.76 -5.59 1.89
N ARG A 79 7.81 -6.80 2.44
CA ARG A 79 6.96 -7.27 3.54
C ARG A 79 7.17 -6.52 4.85
N ALA A 80 8.38 -6.01 5.07
CA ALA A 80 8.70 -5.14 6.20
C ALA A 80 7.83 -3.86 6.27
N ARG A 81 7.07 -3.51 5.22
CA ARG A 81 6.17 -2.32 5.17
C ARG A 81 4.80 -2.51 5.86
N GLY A 82 4.68 -3.47 6.78
CA GLY A 82 3.42 -3.83 7.45
C GLY A 82 3.49 -3.77 8.97
N PHE A 83 3.31 -4.93 9.61
CA PHE A 83 3.24 -5.07 11.07
C PHE A 83 4.59 -4.86 11.78
N LEU A 84 5.68 -5.24 11.14
CA LEU A 84 7.03 -5.11 11.70
C LEU A 84 7.59 -3.71 11.43
N LYS A 85 8.53 -3.26 12.28
CA LYS A 85 9.29 -2.04 12.01
C LYS A 85 10.09 -2.24 10.73
N TYR A 86 10.07 -1.23 9.85
CA TYR A 86 10.88 -1.26 8.64
C TYR A 86 12.37 -1.19 9.00
N THR A 87 13.03 -2.34 8.94
CA THR A 87 14.48 -2.47 9.05
C THR A 87 15.00 -3.22 7.82
N GLN A 88 16.32 -3.33 7.64
CA GLN A 88 16.89 -4.21 6.61
C GLN A 88 17.24 -5.55 7.26
N ASN A 89 17.10 -6.64 6.49
CA ASN A 89 17.60 -7.93 6.92
C ASN A 89 19.12 -7.83 7.07
N TYR A 90 19.65 -8.32 8.18
CA TYR A 90 21.07 -8.28 8.47
C TYR A 90 21.53 -9.66 8.93
N ILE A 91 22.51 -10.20 8.23
CA ILE A 91 23.19 -11.45 8.55
C ILE A 91 24.63 -11.08 8.91
N PRO A 92 25.06 -11.32 10.16
CA PRO A 92 26.43 -11.04 10.55
C PRO A 92 27.39 -11.96 9.80
N SER A 93 28.50 -11.40 9.28
CA SER A 93 29.63 -12.21 8.85
C SER A 93 30.34 -12.81 10.08
N ASN A 94 31.02 -13.95 9.90
CA ASN A 94 31.79 -14.57 10.98
C ASN A 94 32.90 -13.63 11.49
N ASP A 95 33.47 -12.82 10.59
CA ASP A 95 34.59 -11.92 10.87
C ASP A 95 34.14 -10.53 11.37
N VAL A 96 32.85 -10.33 11.64
CA VAL A 96 32.31 -9.03 12.06
C VAL A 96 32.97 -8.54 13.35
N LYS A 97 33.32 -9.44 14.27
CA LYS A 97 33.97 -9.07 15.53
C LYS A 97 35.31 -8.40 15.23
N ASP A 98 36.14 -9.05 14.44
CA ASP A 98 37.49 -8.59 14.12
C ASP A 98 37.44 -7.26 13.34
N GLN A 99 36.50 -7.12 12.40
CA GLN A 99 36.27 -5.87 11.68
C GLN A 99 35.90 -4.71 12.61
N VAL A 100 35.05 -4.95 13.62
CA VAL A 100 34.68 -3.93 14.61
C VAL A 100 35.87 -3.56 15.49
N LEU A 101 36.68 -4.53 15.91
CA LEU A 101 37.87 -4.29 16.74
C LEU A 101 38.97 -3.54 15.98
N GLU A 102 39.22 -3.92 14.71
CA GLU A 102 40.19 -3.26 13.85
C GLU A 102 39.78 -1.80 13.58
N THR A 103 38.50 -1.57 13.24
CA THR A 103 38.01 -0.21 13.02
C THR A 103 37.99 0.63 14.29
N ALA A 104 37.66 0.04 15.45
CA ALA A 104 37.71 0.71 16.75
C ALA A 104 39.15 1.10 17.12
N SER A 105 40.11 0.19 16.98
CA SER A 105 41.52 0.49 17.24
C SER A 105 42.05 1.61 16.34
N SER A 106 41.69 1.61 15.05
CA SER A 106 42.04 2.70 14.12
C SER A 106 41.44 4.05 14.54
N CYS A 107 40.18 4.07 15.01
CA CYS A 107 39.55 5.30 15.47
C CYS A 107 40.18 5.81 16.79
N LEU A 108 40.48 4.92 17.73
CA LEU A 108 41.11 5.28 19.00
C LEU A 108 42.53 5.82 18.81
N GLN A 109 43.32 5.20 17.93
CA GLN A 109 44.66 5.69 17.56
C GLN A 109 44.61 7.09 16.95
N LYS A 110 43.64 7.35 16.07
CA LYS A 110 43.45 8.70 15.47
C LYS A 110 43.05 9.75 16.51
N ALA A 111 42.30 9.36 17.54
CA ALA A 111 41.95 10.22 18.66
C ALA A 111 43.08 10.38 19.69
N GLY A 112 44.21 9.67 19.53
CA GLY A 112 45.33 9.70 20.47
C GLY A 112 45.06 8.96 21.79
N ILE A 113 44.06 8.08 21.83
CA ILE A 113 43.64 7.35 23.03
C ILE A 113 44.29 5.96 23.01
N SER A 114 45.16 5.69 23.97
CA SER A 114 45.73 4.35 24.18
C SER A 114 44.89 3.63 25.24
N ALA A 115 44.12 2.62 24.83
CA ALA A 115 43.35 1.76 25.72
C ALA A 115 43.99 0.37 25.76
N GLU A 116 44.26 -0.15 26.96
CA GLU A 116 44.84 -1.49 27.16
C GLU A 116 43.89 -2.62 26.75
N GLY A 117 42.59 -2.32 26.60
CA GLY A 117 41.59 -3.21 26.02
C GLY A 117 40.58 -2.44 25.17
N VAL A 118 40.66 -2.60 23.85
CA VAL A 118 39.78 -1.90 22.88
C VAL A 118 38.30 -2.22 23.11
N GLU A 119 37.98 -3.46 23.48
CA GLU A 119 36.61 -3.90 23.76
C GLU A 119 35.97 -3.21 24.96
N GLN A 120 36.75 -3.02 26.02
CA GLN A 120 36.28 -2.46 27.29
C GLN A 120 36.29 -0.93 27.29
N TYR A 121 36.73 -0.31 26.19
CA TYR A 121 36.71 1.13 26.07
C TYR A 121 35.27 1.65 26.15
N LYS A 122 35.02 2.48 27.17
CA LYS A 122 33.76 3.19 27.37
C LYS A 122 33.82 4.53 26.65
N PHE A 123 32.80 4.83 25.84
CA PHE A 123 32.66 6.13 25.21
C PHE A 123 32.42 7.20 26.27
N ALA A 124 33.05 8.37 26.10
CA ALA A 124 32.95 9.45 27.07
C ALA A 124 31.56 10.10 27.06
N ASP A 125 31.02 10.37 28.24
CA ASP A 125 29.76 11.10 28.39
C ASP A 125 29.97 12.57 27.98
N GLY A 126 29.37 12.96 26.85
CA GLY A 126 29.40 14.33 26.32
C GLY A 126 30.23 14.51 25.05
N ASP A 127 31.26 13.69 24.83
CA ASP A 127 32.03 13.68 23.58
C ASP A 127 31.82 12.39 22.79
N ASN A 128 30.91 12.47 21.83
CA ASN A 128 30.52 11.35 20.96
C ASN A 128 31.28 11.33 19.63
N SER A 129 32.36 12.10 19.47
CA SER A 129 33.14 12.18 18.22
C SER A 129 33.67 10.82 17.78
N VAL A 130 34.35 10.10 18.68
CA VAL A 130 34.92 8.76 18.43
C VAL A 130 33.81 7.75 18.11
N LYS A 131 32.73 7.77 18.89
CA LYS A 131 31.56 6.89 18.68
C LYS A 131 30.92 7.13 17.32
N PHE A 132 30.74 8.39 16.94
CA PHE A 132 30.18 8.77 15.65
C PHE A 132 31.08 8.33 14.49
N GLU A 133 32.40 8.54 14.59
CA GLU A 133 33.35 8.13 13.56
C GLU A 133 33.38 6.61 13.37
N LEU A 134 33.42 5.86 14.47
CA LEU A 134 33.37 4.40 14.48
C LEU A 134 32.09 3.89 13.79
N LEU A 135 30.92 4.32 14.26
CA LEU A 135 29.64 3.91 13.70
C LEU A 135 29.47 4.36 12.24
N SER A 136 30.04 5.50 11.85
CA SER A 136 30.02 5.96 10.45
C SER A 136 30.86 5.09 9.52
N ARG A 137 32.01 4.59 9.99
CA ARG A 137 32.85 3.65 9.23
C ARG A 137 32.22 2.26 9.15
N LEU A 138 31.69 1.76 10.27
CA LEU A 138 31.00 0.48 10.33
C LEU A 138 29.72 0.49 9.51
N GLY A 139 28.93 1.55 9.59
CA GLY A 139 27.72 1.73 8.78
C GLY A 139 27.99 1.75 7.28
N LYS A 140 29.15 2.25 6.84
CA LYS A 140 29.57 2.23 5.42
C LYS A 140 30.07 0.86 4.96
N SER A 141 30.85 0.16 5.79
CA SER A 141 31.43 -1.15 5.46
C SER A 141 30.40 -2.27 5.54
N ILE A 142 29.69 -2.37 6.67
CA ILE A 142 28.74 -3.43 6.98
C ILE A 142 27.35 -3.14 6.38
N LYS A 143 27.07 -1.88 6.00
CA LYS A 143 25.75 -1.41 5.51
C LYS A 143 24.61 -1.60 6.52
N HIS A 144 24.93 -1.78 7.80
CA HIS A 144 23.95 -1.88 8.88
C HIS A 144 24.14 -0.72 9.88
N TRP A 145 23.07 0.04 10.10
CA TRP A 145 23.09 1.24 10.94
C TRP A 145 22.28 1.01 12.23
N PRO A 146 22.80 1.42 13.39
CA PRO A 146 22.03 1.44 14.63
C PRO A 146 20.90 2.47 14.56
N THR A 147 19.76 2.16 15.19
CA THR A 147 18.64 3.09 15.31
C THR A 147 18.87 4.08 16.45
N ASN A 148 18.24 5.26 16.39
CA ASN A 148 18.40 6.30 17.41
C ASN A 148 18.15 5.80 18.84
N GLY A 149 17.15 4.94 19.04
CA GLY A 149 16.88 4.34 20.36
C GLY A 149 17.97 3.37 20.82
N LYS A 150 18.64 2.66 19.89
CA LYS A 150 19.75 1.77 20.22
C LYS A 150 21.05 2.50 20.49
N LEU A 151 21.26 3.69 19.91
CA LEU A 151 22.47 4.48 20.12
C LEU A 151 22.73 4.81 21.59
N LEU A 152 21.67 5.00 22.39
CA LEU A 152 21.77 5.24 23.83
C LEU A 152 22.42 4.06 24.56
N HIS A 153 22.15 2.83 24.12
CA HIS A 153 22.61 1.60 24.76
C HIS A 153 24.01 1.14 24.30
N LEU A 154 24.64 1.88 23.39
CA LEU A 154 26.00 1.60 22.92
C LEU A 154 27.00 2.41 23.75
N GLU A 155 27.28 1.98 24.98
CA GLU A 155 28.18 2.69 25.89
C GLU A 155 29.64 2.27 25.71
N THR A 156 29.88 1.02 25.30
CA THR A 156 31.21 0.43 25.13
C THR A 156 31.40 -0.12 23.72
N VAL A 157 32.66 -0.36 23.34
CA VAL A 157 32.98 -1.05 22.07
C VAL A 157 32.42 -2.49 22.07
N ALA A 158 32.42 -3.16 23.23
CA ALA A 158 31.80 -4.47 23.38
C ALA A 158 30.29 -4.45 23.03
N ASP A 159 29.55 -3.41 23.41
CA ASP A 159 28.13 -3.27 23.05
C ASP A 159 27.94 -3.11 21.53
N VAL A 160 28.88 -2.42 20.86
CA VAL A 160 28.89 -2.27 19.40
C VAL A 160 29.14 -3.63 18.74
N VAL A 161 30.09 -4.39 19.27
CA VAL A 161 30.40 -5.76 18.81
C VAL A 161 29.17 -6.67 18.98
N GLU A 162 28.48 -6.64 20.12
CA GLU A 162 27.25 -7.41 20.35
C GLU A 162 26.13 -7.00 19.38
N PHE A 163 25.96 -5.69 19.16
CA PHE A 163 24.97 -5.16 18.24
C PHE A 163 25.16 -5.71 16.81
N TYR A 164 26.40 -5.68 16.30
CA TYR A 164 26.72 -6.18 14.96
C TYR A 164 26.81 -7.72 14.89
N GLN A 165 26.93 -8.44 16.00
CA GLN A 165 26.77 -9.90 15.98
C GLN A 165 25.32 -10.34 15.90
N LYS A 166 24.37 -9.47 16.28
CA LYS A 166 22.97 -9.85 16.37
C LYS A 166 22.31 -9.81 14.98
N PRO A 167 21.83 -10.95 14.45
CA PRO A 167 21.11 -10.96 13.18
C PRO A 167 19.77 -10.23 13.30
N VAL A 168 19.33 -9.61 12.21
CA VAL A 168 18.03 -8.95 12.11
C VAL A 168 17.24 -9.58 10.97
N LYS A 169 16.04 -10.05 11.27
CA LYS A 169 15.09 -10.59 10.29
C LYS A 169 13.82 -9.74 10.29
N ASN A 170 13.35 -9.38 9.10
CA ASN A 170 12.09 -8.68 8.87
C ASN A 170 10.91 -9.62 8.59
N VAL A 171 11.03 -10.85 9.04
CA VAL A 171 10.07 -11.93 8.78
C VAL A 171 9.28 -12.16 10.07
N THR A 172 7.97 -12.32 9.95
CA THR A 172 7.12 -12.61 11.12
C THR A 172 7.29 -14.08 11.51
N LYS A 173 7.03 -14.43 12.77
CA LYS A 173 7.05 -15.84 13.22
C LYS A 173 6.16 -16.75 12.36
N TYR A 174 5.03 -16.24 11.87
CA TYR A 174 4.15 -16.98 10.96
C TYR A 174 4.83 -17.31 9.63
N THR A 175 5.53 -16.33 9.05
CA THR A 175 6.21 -16.52 7.77
C THR A 175 7.47 -17.38 7.91
N GLU A 176 8.16 -17.31 9.06
CA GLU A 176 9.21 -18.28 9.42
C GLU A 176 8.64 -19.71 9.51
N LEU A 177 7.53 -19.92 10.21
CA LEU A 177 6.87 -21.22 10.33
C LEU A 177 6.39 -21.77 8.98
N ALA A 178 5.86 -20.90 8.11
CA ALA A 178 5.39 -21.31 6.79
C ALA A 178 6.53 -21.87 5.92
N ARG A 179 7.70 -21.21 5.98
CA ARG A 179 8.90 -21.55 5.22
C ARG A 179 9.75 -22.65 5.85
N ASP A 180 9.49 -23.00 7.10
CA ASP A 180 10.22 -24.05 7.80
C ASP A 180 10.00 -25.40 7.10
N GLU A 181 11.10 -26.03 6.67
CA GLU A 181 11.10 -27.36 6.04
C GLU A 181 11.01 -28.47 7.08
N THR A 182 11.34 -28.18 8.34
CA THR A 182 11.34 -29.17 9.44
C THR A 182 9.93 -29.42 10.01
N LYS A 183 8.91 -28.71 9.50
CA LYS A 183 7.52 -28.89 9.91
C LYS A 183 7.03 -30.33 9.64
N PRO A 184 6.16 -30.88 10.51
CA PRO A 184 5.68 -32.24 10.34
C PRO A 184 4.80 -32.36 9.08
N LYS A 185 4.82 -33.54 8.43
CA LYS A 185 4.18 -33.77 7.12
C LYS A 185 2.67 -33.52 7.09
N ASN A 186 2.01 -33.61 8.25
CA ASN A 186 0.58 -33.36 8.41
C ASN A 186 0.22 -31.89 8.61
N VAL A 187 1.21 -30.99 8.66
CA VAL A 187 0.99 -29.55 8.85
C VAL A 187 1.43 -28.81 7.59
N SER A 188 0.46 -28.15 6.96
CA SER A 188 0.69 -27.21 5.87
C SER A 188 0.32 -25.81 6.33
N VAL A 189 1.25 -24.87 6.20
CA VAL A 189 1.05 -23.46 6.55
C VAL A 189 1.29 -22.63 5.30
N MET A 190 0.29 -21.83 4.92
CA MET A 190 0.33 -21.03 3.71
C MET A 190 0.87 -19.64 4.01
N GLU A 191 2.01 -19.28 3.43
CA GLU A 191 2.63 -17.97 3.68
C GLU A 191 1.77 -16.81 3.18
N GLN A 192 1.20 -16.95 1.99
CA GLN A 192 0.29 -15.97 1.40
C GLN A 192 -1.14 -16.25 1.88
N ALA A 193 -1.82 -15.18 2.29
CA ALA A 193 -3.23 -15.28 2.66
C ALA A 193 -4.06 -15.55 1.40
N VAL A 194 -4.64 -16.75 1.31
CA VAL A 194 -5.68 -17.06 0.33
C VAL A 194 -7.03 -16.75 0.95
N ARG A 195 -7.85 -15.97 0.23
CA ARG A 195 -9.21 -15.65 0.64
C ARG A 195 -10.18 -16.37 -0.28
N PHE A 196 -11.30 -16.80 0.29
CA PHE A 196 -12.38 -17.45 -0.45
C PHE A 196 -13.36 -16.37 -0.87
N HIS A 197 -13.26 -15.87 -2.10
CA HIS A 197 -14.19 -14.86 -2.61
C HIS A 197 -15.23 -15.52 -3.53
N PRO A 198 -16.52 -15.14 -3.46
CA PRO A 198 -17.55 -15.79 -4.26
C PRO A 198 -17.39 -15.66 -5.77
N GLU A 199 -16.75 -14.57 -6.22
CA GLU A 199 -16.44 -14.38 -7.64
C GLU A 199 -15.26 -15.21 -8.16
N ASP A 200 -14.50 -15.87 -7.28
CA ASP A 200 -13.34 -16.67 -7.65
C ASP A 200 -13.78 -18.10 -8.06
N THR A 201 -14.74 -18.20 -8.98
CA THR A 201 -15.30 -19.47 -9.46
C THR A 201 -14.27 -20.34 -10.18
N HIS A 202 -13.20 -19.73 -10.70
CA HIS A 202 -12.10 -20.40 -11.38
C HIS A 202 -11.04 -20.99 -10.42
N MET A 203 -11.07 -20.62 -9.14
CA MET A 203 -10.14 -21.15 -8.14
C MET A 203 -10.62 -22.51 -7.60
N TYR A 204 -9.73 -23.23 -6.90
CA TYR A 204 -10.01 -24.58 -6.37
C TYR A 204 -11.27 -24.68 -5.48
N HIS A 205 -11.71 -23.57 -4.91
CA HIS A 205 -12.87 -23.49 -4.02
C HIS A 205 -14.17 -23.13 -4.77
N GLY A 206 -14.13 -22.86 -6.07
CA GLY A 206 -15.31 -22.66 -6.90
C GLY A 206 -16.25 -21.53 -6.44
N GLY A 207 -15.70 -20.48 -5.81
CA GLY A 207 -16.50 -19.40 -5.21
C GLY A 207 -17.23 -19.78 -3.91
N VAL A 208 -16.97 -20.95 -3.33
CA VAL A 208 -17.54 -21.36 -2.04
C VAL A 208 -16.66 -20.83 -0.91
N THR A 209 -17.26 -20.05 0.00
CA THR A 209 -16.57 -19.56 1.20
C THR A 209 -16.41 -20.66 2.25
N ALA A 210 -15.22 -20.76 2.84
CA ALA A 210 -14.98 -21.64 3.99
C ALA A 210 -15.55 -21.07 5.31
N PHE A 211 -15.94 -19.79 5.34
CA PHE A 211 -16.34 -19.07 6.55
C PHE A 211 -17.79 -18.56 6.44
N PRO A 212 -18.79 -19.35 6.89
CA PRO A 212 -20.18 -18.89 6.91
C PRO A 212 -20.38 -17.77 7.95
N GLY A 213 -21.13 -16.72 7.58
CA GLY A 213 -21.45 -15.59 8.46
C GLY A 213 -20.32 -14.61 8.79
N SER A 214 -19.06 -14.91 8.46
CA SER A 214 -17.94 -13.97 8.56
C SER A 214 -17.04 -14.05 7.33
N GLY A 215 -17.02 -13.00 6.49
CA GLY A 215 -16.29 -13.01 5.20
C GLY A 215 -14.79 -12.75 5.31
N GLY A 216 -14.21 -12.98 6.49
CA GLY A 216 -12.85 -12.60 6.86
C GLY A 216 -12.70 -11.08 6.89
N GLU A 217 -12.61 -10.49 8.07
CA GLU A 217 -12.33 -9.05 8.18
C GLU A 217 -10.90 -8.76 7.70
N VAL A 218 -10.70 -7.68 6.94
CA VAL A 218 -9.34 -7.16 6.67
C VAL A 218 -9.12 -5.96 7.57
N ILE A 219 -8.20 -6.10 8.51
CA ILE A 219 -8.00 -5.10 9.58
C ILE A 219 -7.26 -3.87 9.04
N SER A 220 -6.22 -4.04 8.22
CA SER A 220 -5.37 -2.91 7.82
C SER A 220 -5.92 -2.17 6.60
N LEU A 221 -5.91 -0.82 6.63
CA LEU A 221 -6.38 0.02 5.51
C LEU A 221 -5.68 -0.29 4.18
N ARG A 222 -4.38 -0.57 4.21
CA ARG A 222 -3.62 -0.96 3.02
C ARG A 222 -4.19 -2.26 2.43
N GLN A 223 -4.41 -3.26 3.26
CA GLN A 223 -4.90 -4.55 2.78
C GLN A 223 -6.37 -4.45 2.34
N LYS A 224 -7.20 -3.57 2.93
CA LYS A 224 -8.57 -3.34 2.44
C LYS A 224 -8.62 -2.89 0.98
N ARG A 225 -7.60 -2.15 0.51
CA ARG A 225 -7.47 -1.75 -0.90
C ARG A 225 -7.09 -2.89 -1.84
N LEU A 226 -6.30 -3.84 -1.34
CA LEU A 226 -5.73 -4.93 -2.15
C LEU A 226 -6.60 -6.20 -2.12
N LEU A 227 -7.22 -6.46 -0.98
CA LEU A 227 -7.97 -7.67 -0.70
C LEU A 227 -9.46 -7.34 -0.67
N ARG A 228 -10.21 -8.11 -1.46
CA ARG A 228 -11.66 -7.99 -1.54
C ARG A 228 -12.28 -8.53 -0.26
N GLN A 229 -13.00 -7.67 0.46
CA GLN A 229 -13.88 -8.09 1.53
C GLN A 229 -15.29 -8.31 0.98
N PHE A 230 -15.97 -9.34 1.46
CA PHE A 230 -17.38 -9.58 1.19
C PHE A 230 -18.07 -9.96 2.51
N GLN A 231 -19.39 -9.82 2.56
CA GLN A 231 -20.18 -10.24 3.72
C GLN A 231 -21.01 -11.47 3.33
N PRO A 232 -20.56 -12.69 3.72
CA PRO A 232 -21.39 -13.86 3.55
C PRO A 232 -22.62 -13.73 4.44
N LYS A 233 -23.74 -14.23 3.95
CA LYS A 233 -24.96 -14.28 4.75
C LYS A 233 -24.70 -15.08 6.03
N LYS A 234 -25.19 -14.56 7.15
CA LYS A 234 -25.10 -15.22 8.46
C LYS A 234 -26.03 -16.43 8.55
N GLU A 235 -27.17 -16.34 7.87
CA GLU A 235 -28.20 -17.37 7.86
C GLU A 235 -28.38 -17.85 6.42
N TRP A 236 -28.43 -19.17 6.25
CA TRP A 236 -28.66 -19.81 4.96
C TRP A 236 -30.15 -20.11 4.87
N PHE A 237 -30.88 -19.32 4.09
CA PHE A 237 -32.29 -19.60 3.81
C PHE A 237 -32.40 -20.26 2.43
N ASP A 238 -33.09 -21.40 2.37
CA ASP A 238 -33.20 -22.25 1.17
C ASP A 238 -33.90 -21.60 -0.03
N TYR A 239 -34.48 -20.40 0.14
CA TYR A 239 -35.34 -19.74 -0.86
C TYR A 239 -34.69 -18.54 -1.55
N GLU A 240 -33.43 -18.22 -1.26
CA GLU A 240 -32.73 -17.10 -1.90
C GLU A 240 -31.62 -17.61 -2.82
N ASP A 241 -31.76 -17.38 -4.13
CA ASP A 241 -30.78 -17.80 -5.15
C ASP A 241 -29.40 -17.11 -5.01
N GLN A 242 -29.31 -16.03 -4.24
CA GLN A 242 -28.07 -15.32 -3.96
C GLN A 242 -27.62 -15.58 -2.52
N THR A 243 -26.49 -16.24 -2.35
CA THR A 243 -25.92 -16.63 -1.04
C THR A 243 -25.10 -15.51 -0.36
N PHE A 244 -24.97 -14.34 -0.99
CA PHE A 244 -24.07 -13.27 -0.55
C PHE A 244 -24.72 -11.88 -0.59
N ASP A 245 -24.36 -11.02 0.36
CA ASP A 245 -24.62 -9.58 0.28
C ASP A 245 -23.41 -8.90 -0.40
N TYR A 246 -23.63 -8.34 -1.59
CA TYR A 246 -22.61 -7.60 -2.34
C TYR A 246 -22.45 -6.15 -1.87
N SER A 247 -23.11 -5.76 -0.78
CA SER A 247 -22.85 -4.48 -0.16
C SER A 247 -21.36 -4.38 0.21
N ARG A 248 -20.65 -3.40 -0.38
CA ARG A 248 -19.24 -3.18 -0.08
C ARG A 248 -19.12 -2.84 1.41
N PRO A 249 -18.28 -3.53 2.19
CA PRO A 249 -18.11 -3.23 3.61
C PRO A 249 -17.50 -1.84 3.85
N ASP A 250 -16.85 -1.27 2.82
CA ASP A 250 -16.31 0.09 2.84
C ASP A 250 -17.31 1.16 2.38
N LYS A 251 -18.59 0.82 2.15
CA LYS A 251 -19.62 1.78 1.72
C LYS A 251 -19.68 2.94 2.71
N ASN A 252 -19.58 4.17 2.18
CA ASN A 252 -19.53 5.42 2.96
C ASN A 252 -18.23 5.68 3.74
N MET A 253 -17.17 4.89 3.57
CA MET A 253 -15.87 5.21 4.15
C MET A 253 -15.17 6.31 3.34
N PRO A 254 -14.25 7.12 3.94
CA PRO A 254 -13.58 8.22 3.23
C PRO A 254 -12.77 7.80 1.97
N TRP A 255 -12.46 6.51 1.86
CA TRP A 255 -11.72 5.91 0.74
C TRP A 255 -12.60 5.08 -0.21
N ASP A 256 -13.92 5.08 -0.01
CA ASP A 256 -14.86 4.56 -1.00
C ASP A 256 -14.68 5.39 -2.29
N PRO A 257 -14.45 4.79 -3.47
CA PRO A 257 -14.22 5.55 -4.71
C PRO A 257 -15.32 6.57 -4.99
N GLU A 258 -16.58 6.32 -4.61
CA GLU A 258 -17.66 7.31 -4.76
C GLU A 258 -17.48 8.50 -3.81
N VAL A 259 -17.14 8.24 -2.54
CA VAL A 259 -16.88 9.26 -1.52
C VAL A 259 -15.59 10.01 -1.82
N ALA A 260 -14.51 9.34 -2.22
CA ALA A 260 -13.24 9.92 -2.62
C ALA A 260 -13.44 10.82 -3.85
N ASN A 261 -14.13 10.34 -4.89
CA ASN A 261 -14.51 11.18 -6.03
C ASN A 261 -15.36 12.37 -5.61
N GLN A 262 -16.28 12.19 -4.65
CA GLN A 262 -17.09 13.29 -4.11
C GLN A 262 -16.22 14.29 -3.35
N MET A 263 -15.25 13.87 -2.53
CA MET A 263 -14.32 14.72 -1.80
C MET A 263 -13.38 15.47 -2.75
N ASP A 264 -12.83 14.77 -3.76
CA ASP A 264 -11.93 15.34 -4.76
C ASP A 264 -12.67 16.33 -5.68
N LYS A 265 -13.99 16.21 -5.85
CA LYS A 265 -14.84 17.19 -6.54
C LYS A 265 -14.85 18.58 -5.89
N TYR A 266 -14.35 18.70 -4.65
CA TYR A 266 -14.23 19.96 -3.91
C TYR A 266 -12.79 20.48 -3.81
N THR A 267 -11.79 19.89 -4.48
CA THR A 267 -10.41 20.43 -4.47
C THR A 267 -10.34 21.87 -4.94
N ASP A 268 -11.18 22.21 -5.92
CA ASP A 268 -11.27 23.57 -6.46
C ASP A 268 -12.14 24.48 -5.61
N LYS A 269 -12.64 24.06 -4.44
CA LYS A 269 -13.54 24.86 -3.60
C LYS A 269 -12.99 25.00 -2.18
N ARG A 270 -12.61 26.22 -1.81
CA ARG A 270 -12.19 26.54 -0.44
C ARG A 270 -13.38 27.05 0.38
N TYR A 271 -13.58 26.53 1.59
CA TYR A 271 -14.58 27.06 2.51
C TYR A 271 -14.12 28.41 3.06
N ASN A 272 -14.92 29.46 2.87
CA ASN A 272 -14.62 30.79 3.37
C ASN A 272 -15.33 31.00 4.72
N LEU A 273 -14.54 31.12 5.80
CA LEU A 273 -15.03 31.28 7.17
C LEU A 273 -15.82 32.58 7.38
N LYS A 274 -15.55 33.64 6.62
CA LYS A 274 -16.23 34.93 6.75
C LYS A 274 -17.61 34.91 6.10
N THR A 275 -17.73 34.27 4.93
CA THR A 275 -19.00 34.18 4.20
C THR A 275 -19.80 32.91 4.50
N LYS A 276 -19.20 31.94 5.21
CA LYS A 276 -19.74 30.61 5.52
C LYS A 276 -20.21 29.85 4.26
N GLN A 277 -19.50 30.03 3.15
CA GLN A 277 -19.82 29.42 1.86
C GLN A 277 -18.54 28.89 1.17
N PHE A 278 -18.69 27.86 0.34
CA PHE A 278 -17.60 27.35 -0.48
C PHE A 278 -17.39 28.22 -1.73
N THR A 279 -16.19 28.79 -1.88
CA THR A 279 -15.79 29.60 -3.04
C THR A 279 -14.87 28.81 -3.95
N ARG A 280 -15.07 28.86 -5.27
CA ARG A 280 -14.16 28.21 -6.23
C ARG A 280 -12.81 28.94 -6.28
N ILE A 281 -11.71 28.20 -6.22
CA ILE A 281 -10.36 28.65 -6.53
C ILE A 281 -10.32 28.79 -8.06
N ARG A 282 -10.07 29.99 -8.57
CA ARG A 282 -9.72 30.15 -9.98
C ARG A 282 -8.29 29.60 -10.14
N GLN A 283 -8.12 28.57 -10.96
CA GLN A 283 -6.81 28.22 -11.52
C GLN A 283 -6.38 29.33 -12.48
#